data_AF-A0AB34SEK2-F1
#
_entry.id   AF-A0AB34SEK2-F1
#
_cell.length_a   1.000
_cell.length_b   1.000
_cell.length_c   1.000
_cell.angle_alpha   90.00
_cell.angle_beta   90.00
_cell.angle_gamma   90.00
#
_symmetry.space_group_name_H-M   'P 1'
#
loop_
_entity.id
_entity.type
_entity.pdbx_description
1 polymer ?
#
loop_
_entity_poly.entity_id
_entity_poly.type
_entity_poly.pdbx_seq_one_letter_code
_entity_poly.pdbx_strand_id
1 'polypeptide(L)'
;MLGAVIIMLLGLYFLIQSILKLIPKSYSNSLALKNVDEIMDYAEKSDSDNSGTLNIKEAFVVSLGLMLNNLGTGLAASITGVNVSITVICTFILSIALLMLGKSIGHNVLGSICGKYAPLISGVLLIILGIFELIN
;
A
#
# COMPACT_ATOMS: atom_id res chain seq x y z
N MET A 1 4.19 -1.77 -21.15
CA MET A 1 5.26 -2.81 -21.15
C MET A 1 6.34 -2.57 -20.10
N LEU A 2 7.14 -1.49 -20.16
CA LEU A 2 8.20 -1.22 -19.15
C LEU A 2 7.64 -1.16 -17.71
N GLY A 3 6.50 -0.48 -17.51
CA GLY A 3 5.81 -0.44 -16.20
C GLY A 3 5.39 -1.82 -15.71
N ALA A 4 4.76 -2.63 -16.57
CA ALA A 4 4.35 -4.00 -16.25
C ALA A 4 5.53 -4.89 -15.84
N VAL A 5 6.67 -4.79 -16.53
CA VAL A 5 7.90 -5.52 -16.19
C VAL A 5 8.41 -5.10 -14.81
N ILE A 6 8.44 -3.79 -14.51
CA ILE A 6 8.86 -3.28 -13.20
C ILE A 6 7.92 -3.76 -12.10
N ILE A 7 6.60 -3.72 -12.32
CA ILE A 7 5.57 -4.19 -11.38
C ILE A 7 5.73 -5.69 -11.11
N MET A 8 5.94 -6.51 -12.15
CA MET A 8 6.20 -7.95 -11.97
C MET A 8 7.50 -8.22 -11.21
N LEU A 9 8.58 -7.48 -11.49
CA LEU A 9 9.84 -7.65 -10.76
C LEU A 9 9.67 -7.32 -9.27
N LEU A 10 8.96 -6.24 -8.95
CA LEU A 10 8.59 -5.88 -7.57
C LEU A 10 7.69 -6.95 -6.93
N GLY A 11 6.71 -7.46 -7.67
CA GLY A 11 5.81 -8.52 -7.21
C GLY A 11 6.56 -9.81 -6.89
N LEU A 12 7.43 -10.25 -7.79
CA LEU A 12 8.28 -11.43 -7.61
C LEU A 12 9.23 -11.25 -6.43
N TYR A 13 9.83 -10.07 -6.29
CA TYR A 13 10.68 -9.74 -5.15
C TYR A 13 9.94 -9.91 -3.81
N PHE A 14 8.74 -9.32 -3.67
CA PHE A 14 7.95 -9.47 -2.45
C PHE A 14 7.50 -10.91 -2.20
N LEU A 15 7.12 -11.65 -3.25
CA LEU A 15 6.72 -13.05 -3.14
C LEU A 15 7.86 -13.96 -2.66
N ILE A 16 9.02 -13.87 -3.31
CA ILE A 16 10.22 -14.65 -2.93
C ILE A 16 10.59 -14.33 -1.49
N GLN A 17 10.61 -13.05 -1.11
CA GLN A 17 10.95 -12.67 0.25
C GLN A 17 9.93 -13.20 1.27
N SER A 18 8.64 -13.14 0.96
CA SER A 18 7.60 -13.61 1.88
C SER A 18 7.65 -15.13 2.09
N ILE A 19 8.03 -15.90 1.06
CA ILE A 19 8.25 -17.35 1.16
C ILE A 19 9.53 -17.67 1.94
N LEU A 20 10.63 -16.94 1.69
CA LEU A 20 11.88 -17.13 2.44
C LEU A 20 11.72 -16.85 3.93
N LYS A 21 10.86 -15.88 4.32
CA LYS A 21 10.54 -15.57 5.71
C LYS A 21 9.80 -16.71 6.45
N LEU A 22 9.15 -17.62 5.72
CA LEU A 22 8.45 -18.79 6.28
C LEU A 22 9.40 -19.97 6.57
N ILE A 23 10.64 -19.94 6.06
CA ILE A 23 11.65 -20.96 6.34
C ILE A 23 12.44 -20.54 7.59
N PRO A 24 12.50 -21.37 8.66
CA PRO A 24 13.25 -21.05 9.87
C PRO A 24 14.75 -21.23 9.64
N LYS A 25 15.37 -20.31 8.90
CA LYS A 25 16.83 -20.15 8.90
C LYS A 25 17.17 -18.67 8.80
N SER A 26 17.74 -18.17 9.90
CA SER A 26 18.22 -16.81 10.10
C SER A 26 19.15 -16.37 8.96
N TYR A 27 18.59 -15.63 8.00
CA TYR A 27 19.32 -14.78 7.07
C TYR A 27 18.40 -13.61 6.70
N SER A 28 18.26 -12.70 7.65
CA SER A 28 17.45 -11.48 7.53
C SER A 28 18.09 -10.55 6.51
N ASN A 29 17.60 -10.58 5.27
CA ASN A 29 18.02 -9.59 4.28
C ASN A 29 17.12 -8.37 4.44
N SER A 30 17.69 -7.32 5.03
CA SER A 30 16.95 -6.22 5.66
C SER A 30 16.03 -5.47 4.70
N LEU A 31 16.26 -5.45 3.39
CA LEU A 31 15.66 -4.45 2.50
C LEU A 31 14.13 -4.36 2.40
N ALA A 32 13.36 -5.43 2.58
CA ALA A 32 11.88 -5.28 2.58
C ALA A 32 11.16 -5.62 3.88
N LEU A 33 11.87 -6.15 4.88
CA LEU A 33 11.49 -5.88 6.27
C LEU A 33 11.75 -4.41 6.60
N LYS A 34 12.86 -3.85 6.13
CA LYS A 34 13.17 -2.41 6.13
C LYS A 34 12.08 -1.58 5.49
N ASN A 35 11.36 -2.06 4.47
CA ASN A 35 10.20 -1.31 3.96
C ASN A 35 9.03 -1.34 4.95
N VAL A 36 8.74 -2.47 5.60
CA VAL A 36 7.68 -2.57 6.63
C VAL A 36 8.08 -1.82 7.91
N ASP A 37 9.31 -1.98 8.35
CA ASP A 37 9.93 -1.30 9.49
C ASP A 37 10.11 0.19 9.19
N GLU A 38 10.42 0.60 7.96
CA GLU A 38 10.40 2.02 7.54
C GLU A 38 8.99 2.57 7.49
N ILE A 39 7.98 1.79 7.07
CA ILE A 39 6.59 2.24 7.15
C ILE A 39 6.17 2.39 8.62
N MET A 40 6.62 1.49 9.51
CA MET A 40 6.38 1.57 10.94
C MET A 40 7.10 2.76 11.58
N ASP A 41 8.38 2.94 11.27
CA ASP A 41 9.23 4.05 11.72
C ASP A 41 8.74 5.38 11.14
N TYR A 42 8.21 5.37 9.90
CA TYR A 42 7.53 6.51 9.32
C TYR A 42 6.22 6.80 10.01
N ALA A 43 5.43 5.78 10.38
CA ALA A 43 4.20 5.97 11.15
C ALA A 43 4.50 6.52 12.55
N GLU A 44 5.52 6.00 13.25
CA GLU A 44 6.00 6.53 14.54
C GLU A 44 6.56 7.96 14.40
N LYS A 45 7.32 8.26 13.35
CA LYS A 45 7.79 9.63 13.07
C LYS A 45 6.67 10.58 12.65
N SER A 46 5.63 10.06 12.03
CA SER A 46 4.45 10.83 11.62
C SER A 46 3.55 11.14 12.82
N ASP A 47 3.56 10.29 13.84
CA ASP A 47 3.03 10.55 15.18
C ASP A 47 4.04 11.40 15.97
N SER A 48 4.12 12.68 15.59
CA SER A 48 5.13 13.60 16.11
C SER A 48 4.97 13.84 17.62
N ASP A 49 3.78 13.59 18.18
CA ASP A 49 3.54 13.68 19.62
C ASP A 49 3.47 12.32 20.34
N ASN A 50 3.66 11.20 19.61
CA ASN A 50 3.63 9.82 20.13
C ASN A 50 2.36 9.51 20.93
N SER A 51 1.24 10.16 20.60
CA SER A 51 -0.01 10.01 21.34
C SER A 51 -0.77 8.75 20.96
N GLY A 52 -0.41 8.10 19.86
CA GLY A 52 -1.18 7.01 19.26
C GLY A 52 -2.53 7.48 18.69
N THR A 53 -2.73 8.80 18.54
CA THR A 53 -3.92 9.41 17.98
C THR A 53 -3.54 10.41 16.91
N LEU A 54 -4.41 10.61 15.91
CA LEU A 54 -4.10 11.47 14.79
C LEU A 54 -4.51 12.92 15.08
N ASN A 55 -3.53 13.78 15.35
CA ASN A 55 -3.75 15.21 15.52
C ASN A 55 -3.91 15.91 14.15
N ILE A 56 -4.40 17.17 14.11
CA ILE A 56 -4.69 17.90 12.86
C ILE A 56 -3.44 18.05 11.98
N LYS A 57 -2.27 18.30 12.58
CA LYS A 57 -1.01 18.45 11.84
C LYS A 57 -0.57 17.13 11.20
N GLU A 58 -0.71 16.03 11.92
CA GLU A 58 -0.33 14.69 11.47
C GLU A 58 -1.31 14.19 10.41
N ALA A 59 -2.61 14.47 10.61
CA ALA A 59 -3.66 14.23 9.64
C ALA A 59 -3.37 14.95 8.32
N PHE A 60 -2.83 16.17 8.35
CA PHE A 60 -2.45 16.88 7.14
C PHE A 60 -1.35 16.17 6.36
N VAL A 61 -0.30 15.68 7.04
CA VAL A 61 0.80 14.94 6.40
C VAL A 61 0.30 13.62 5.80
N VAL A 62 -0.50 12.86 6.55
CA VAL A 62 -1.12 11.61 6.06
C VAL A 62 -2.02 11.87 4.85
N SER A 63 -2.85 12.91 4.92
CA SER A 63 -3.75 13.30 3.83
C SER A 63 -3.00 13.74 2.59
N LEU A 64 -1.84 14.40 2.75
CA LEU A 64 -0.98 14.78 1.64
C LEU A 64 -0.38 13.55 0.94
N GLY A 65 0.10 12.56 1.69
CA GLY A 65 0.55 11.28 1.13
C GLY A 65 -0.56 10.57 0.35
N LEU A 66 -1.78 10.56 0.89
CA LEU A 66 -2.95 9.97 0.22
C LEU A 66 -3.32 10.74 -1.07
N MET A 67 -3.24 12.08 -1.04
CA MET A 67 -3.45 12.93 -2.22
C MET A 67 -2.44 12.61 -3.32
N LEU A 68 -1.14 12.50 -2.97
CA LEU A 68 -0.09 12.18 -3.93
C LEU A 68 -0.28 10.79 -4.54
N ASN A 69 -0.71 9.79 -3.76
CA ASN A 69 -1.03 8.47 -4.27
C ASN A 69 -2.17 8.51 -5.32
N ASN A 70 -3.21 9.30 -5.06
CA ASN A 70 -4.34 9.44 -5.98
C ASN A 70 -4.05 10.34 -7.19
N LEU A 71 -2.98 11.15 -7.17
CA LEU A 71 -2.64 12.07 -8.25
C LEU A 71 -2.29 11.32 -9.55
N GLY A 72 -1.47 10.27 -9.46
CA GLY A 72 -1.06 9.50 -10.64
C GLY A 72 -2.25 8.83 -11.34
N THR A 73 -3.12 8.19 -10.56
CA THR A 73 -4.36 7.58 -11.04
C THR A 73 -5.36 8.61 -11.55
N GLY A 74 -5.44 9.78 -10.91
CA GLY A 74 -6.27 10.90 -11.37
C GLY A 74 -5.82 11.48 -12.71
N LEU A 75 -4.50 11.60 -12.92
CA LEU A 75 -3.93 12.01 -14.22
C LEU A 75 -4.21 10.95 -15.29
N ALA A 76 -4.00 9.67 -14.99
CA ALA A 76 -4.31 8.57 -15.91
C ALA A 76 -5.79 8.54 -16.28
N ALA A 77 -6.68 8.69 -15.29
CA ALA A 77 -8.13 8.80 -15.50
C ALA A 77 -8.49 9.96 -16.44
N SER A 78 -7.90 11.15 -16.24
CA SER A 78 -8.09 12.30 -17.11
C SER A 78 -7.69 12.00 -18.56
N ILE A 79 -6.54 11.34 -18.78
CA ILE A 79 -6.07 10.94 -20.11
C ILE A 79 -6.99 9.92 -20.76
N THR A 80 -7.54 8.97 -19.98
CA THR A 80 -8.45 7.93 -20.50
C THR A 80 -9.86 8.43 -20.83
N GLY A 81 -10.18 9.70 -20.53
CA GLY A 81 -11.47 10.30 -20.86
C GLY A 81 -12.63 9.83 -19.98
N VAL A 82 -12.37 9.21 -18.82
CA VAL A 82 -13.44 8.87 -17.87
C VAL A 82 -14.05 10.14 -17.26
N ASN A 83 -15.31 10.04 -16.82
CA ASN A 83 -16.02 11.20 -16.26
C ASN A 83 -15.39 11.64 -14.92
N VAL A 84 -14.66 12.76 -14.97
CA VAL A 84 -13.91 13.31 -13.84
C VAL A 84 -14.81 13.54 -12.62
N SER A 85 -16.03 14.06 -12.80
CA SER A 85 -16.92 14.35 -11.68
C SER A 85 -17.33 13.08 -10.92
N ILE A 86 -17.68 12.02 -11.66
CA ILE A 86 -18.05 10.73 -11.06
C ILE A 86 -16.83 10.11 -10.38
N THR A 87 -15.67 10.09 -11.07
CA THR A 87 -14.44 9.53 -10.53
C THR A 87 -14.03 10.22 -9.22
N VAL A 88 -14.07 11.55 -9.15
CA VAL A 88 -13.73 12.30 -7.93
C VAL A 88 -14.65 11.93 -6.77
N ILE A 89 -15.97 11.91 -6.99
CA ILE A 89 -16.95 11.58 -5.95
C ILE A 89 -16.75 10.13 -5.48
N CYS A 90 -16.60 9.18 -6.41
CA CYS A 90 -16.38 7.79 -6.09
C CYS A 90 -15.06 7.57 -5.33
N THR A 91 -13.95 8.14 -5.80
CA THR A 91 -12.64 8.03 -5.13
C THR A 91 -12.69 8.65 -3.74
N PHE A 92 -13.37 9.79 -3.56
CA PHE A 92 -13.52 10.43 -2.24
C PHE A 92 -14.29 9.55 -1.25
N ILE A 93 -15.48 9.07 -1.64
CA ILE A 93 -16.31 8.20 -0.80
C ILE A 93 -15.58 6.90 -0.47
N LEU A 94 -14.97 6.26 -1.49
CA LEU A 94 -14.26 5.01 -1.31
C LEU A 94 -13.02 5.19 -0.42
N SER A 95 -12.30 6.31 -0.53
CA SER A 95 -11.15 6.61 0.33
C SER A 95 -11.58 6.70 1.80
N ILE A 96 -12.65 7.43 2.11
CA ILE A 96 -13.18 7.53 3.49
C ILE A 96 -13.62 6.15 4.00
N ALA A 97 -14.39 5.41 3.19
CA ALA A 97 -14.86 4.08 3.58
C ALA A 97 -13.71 3.11 3.85
N LEU A 98 -12.70 3.08 2.97
CA LEU A 98 -11.52 2.23 3.13
C LEU A 98 -10.65 2.65 4.32
N LEU A 99 -10.51 3.94 4.61
CA LEU A 99 -9.82 4.40 5.82
C LEU A 99 -10.51 3.93 7.10
N MET A 100 -11.84 4.03 7.17
CA MET A 100 -12.62 3.54 8.30
C MET A 100 -12.50 2.02 8.47
N LEU A 101 -12.60 1.28 7.35
CA LEU A 101 -12.42 -0.18 7.35
C LEU A 101 -11.01 -0.58 7.76
N GLY A 102 -9.98 0.09 7.22
CA GLY A 102 -8.58 -0.15 7.55
C GLY A 102 -8.30 0.06 9.04
N LYS A 103 -8.83 1.13 9.63
CA LYS A 103 -8.74 1.38 11.08
C LYS A 103 -9.38 0.25 11.89
N SER A 104 -10.58 -0.19 11.50
CA SER A 104 -11.29 -1.27 12.19
C SER A 104 -10.56 -2.61 12.07
N ILE A 105 -10.11 -2.98 10.86
CA ILE A 105 -9.40 -4.24 10.61
C ILE A 105 -8.05 -4.24 11.35
N GLY A 106 -7.33 -3.12 11.31
CA GLY A 106 -6.01 -2.98 11.94
C GLY A 106 -6.02 -3.22 13.45
N HIS A 107 -7.10 -2.85 14.15
CA HIS A 107 -7.22 -3.05 15.60
C HIS A 107 -7.70 -4.46 16.00
N ASN A 108 -8.18 -5.25 15.05
CA ASN A 108 -8.69 -6.60 15.31
C ASN A 108 -7.61 -7.67 15.09
N VAL A 109 -7.88 -8.91 15.52
CA VAL A 109 -7.00 -10.08 15.28
C VAL A 109 -6.70 -10.25 13.78
N LEU A 110 -7.66 -9.88 12.91
CA LEU A 110 -7.47 -9.82 11.48
C LEU A 110 -6.31 -8.89 11.06
N GLY A 111 -6.10 -7.77 11.74
CA GLY A 111 -4.97 -6.86 11.49
C GLY A 111 -3.62 -7.55 11.68
N SER A 112 -3.47 -8.37 12.72
CA SER A 112 -2.24 -9.15 12.95
C SER A 112 -1.99 -10.20 11.87
N ILE A 113 -3.05 -10.90 11.45
CA ILE A 113 -2.98 -11.91 10.38
C ILE A 113 -2.68 -11.22 9.04
N CYS A 114 -3.43 -10.17 8.69
CA CYS A 114 -3.22 -9.38 7.49
C CYS A 114 -1.81 -8.78 7.45
N GLY A 115 -1.30 -8.24 8.55
CA GLY A 115 0.07 -7.72 8.63
C GLY A 115 1.12 -8.79 8.37
N LYS A 116 0.95 -10.01 8.90
CA LYS A 116 1.87 -11.13 8.68
C LYS A 116 1.90 -11.57 7.20
N TYR A 117 0.75 -11.61 6.54
CA TYR A 117 0.63 -12.05 5.15
C TYR A 117 0.67 -10.90 4.12
N ALA A 118 0.72 -9.64 4.55
CA ALA A 118 0.67 -8.47 3.67
C ALA A 118 1.75 -8.50 2.58
N PRO A 119 3.04 -8.78 2.86
CA PRO A 119 4.05 -8.83 1.80
C PRO A 119 3.78 -9.94 0.77
N LEU A 120 3.23 -11.08 1.20
CA LEU A 120 2.87 -12.19 0.33
C LEU A 120 1.71 -11.81 -0.59
N ILE A 121 0.64 -11.26 0.00
CA ILE A 121 -0.55 -10.83 -0.72
C ILE A 121 -0.20 -9.73 -1.72
N SER A 122 0.59 -8.74 -1.31
CA SER A 122 1.06 -7.67 -2.20
C SER A 122 1.90 -8.22 -3.36
N GLY A 123 2.82 -9.16 -3.10
CA GLY A 123 3.61 -9.79 -4.16
C GLY A 123 2.75 -10.50 -5.21
N VAL A 124 1.76 -11.28 -4.77
CA VAL A 124 0.81 -11.96 -5.66
C VAL A 124 -0.01 -10.95 -6.48
N LEU A 125 -0.56 -9.91 -5.83
CA LEU A 125 -1.36 -8.89 -6.51
C LEU A 125 -0.55 -8.16 -7.59
N LEU A 126 0.70 -7.79 -7.32
CA LEU A 126 1.56 -7.11 -8.29
C LEU A 126 1.88 -8.02 -9.50
N ILE A 127 2.15 -9.30 -9.28
CA ILE A 127 2.37 -10.24 -10.40
C ILE A 127 1.11 -10.34 -11.27
N ILE A 128 -0.07 -10.52 -10.65
CA ILE A 128 -1.34 -10.58 -11.39
C ILE A 128 -1.55 -9.32 -12.20
N LEU A 129 -1.32 -8.15 -11.61
CA LEU A 129 -1.49 -6.85 -12.27
C LEU A 129 -0.54 -6.69 -13.46
N GLY A 130 0.74 -7.06 -13.29
CA GLY A 130 1.72 -6.98 -14.37
C GLY A 130 1.46 -7.99 -15.50
N ILE A 131 0.93 -9.17 -15.20
CA ILE A 131 0.47 -10.12 -16.23
C ILE A 131 -0.72 -9.54 -16.99
N PHE A 132 -1.70 -8.99 -16.29
CA PHE A 132 -2.88 -8.38 -16.93
C PHE A 132 -2.47 -7.28 -17.92
N GLU A 133 -1.51 -6.44 -17.54
CA GLU A 133 -0.99 -5.37 -18.40
C GLU A 133 -0.01 -5.82 -19.50
N LEU A 134 0.45 -7.08 -19.47
CA LEU A 134 1.18 -7.66 -20.62
C LEU A 134 0.24 -8.26 -21.66
N ILE A 135 -0.91 -8.77 -21.23
CA ILE A 135 -1.89 -9.42 -22.10
C ILE A 135 -2.76 -8.38 -22.81
N ASN A 136 -3.02 -7.24 -22.16
CA ASN A 136 -3.79 -6.12 -22.69
C ASN A 136 -2.93 -5.09 -23.42
#